data_AF-A9QMR9-F1
#
_entry.id   AF-A9QMR9-F1
#
_cell.length_a   1.000
_cell.length_b   1.000
_cell.length_c   1.000
_cell.angle_alpha   90.00
_cell.angle_beta   90.00
_cell.angle_gamma   90.00
#
_symmetry.space_group_name_H-M   'P 1'
#
loop_
_entity.id
_entity.type
_entity.pdbx_description
1 polymer ?
#
loop_
_entity_poly.entity_id
_entity_poly.type
_entity_poly.pdbx_seq_one_letter_code
_entity_poly.pdbx_strand_id
1 'polypeptide(L)'
;DNADKLVFRLRITNQDADKGESEEQVDKMEDDVFLRCIESNMLSDLTLQGIEAISKVYMHKPTTDDKKRMIITEEGGFKAIPEWLLETDGTALLRVLSEQSVDPIRTSSNDICEIFEVLGIEAVRKGIERE
;
A
#
# COMPACT_ATOMS: atom_id res chain seq x y z
N ASP A 1 13.30 14.17 16.62
CA ASP A 1 14.23 13.06 16.33
C ASP A 1 15.70 13.47 16.31
N ASN A 2 16.22 14.00 17.41
CA ASN A 2 17.66 14.32 17.52
C ASN A 2 18.35 13.48 18.60
N ALA A 3 17.68 12.45 19.12
CA ALA A 3 18.26 11.53 20.09
C ALA A 3 18.88 10.33 19.37
N ASP A 4 19.99 9.80 19.90
CA ASP A 4 20.73 8.68 19.31
C ASP A 4 19.90 7.39 19.18
N LYS A 5 18.85 7.24 20.01
CA LYS A 5 17.90 6.13 19.95
C LYS A 5 16.48 6.65 20.02
N LEU A 6 15.65 6.21 19.08
CA LEU A 6 14.21 6.46 19.11
C LEU A 6 13.57 5.39 19.99
N VAL A 7 13.12 5.79 21.18
CA VAL A 7 12.49 4.89 22.15
C VAL A 7 11.03 5.29 22.32
N PHE A 8 10.13 4.37 21.98
CA PHE A 8 8.69 4.51 22.20
C PHE A 8 8.27 3.60 23.35
N ARG A 9 7.71 4.19 24.42
CA ARG A 9 7.28 3.45 25.62
C ARG A 9 5.76 3.43 25.69
N LEU A 10 5.19 2.23 25.66
CA LEU A 10 3.76 1.99 25.83
C LEU A 10 3.48 1.64 27.29
N ARG A 11 2.35 2.13 27.82
CA ARG A 11 1.83 1.75 29.13
C ARG A 11 0.34 1.47 29.00
N ILE A 12 -0.12 0.47 29.73
CA ILE A 12 -1.55 0.17 29.86
C ILE A 12 -2.12 1.11 30.92
N THR A 13 -3.22 1.78 30.60
CA THR A 13 -4.00 2.53 31.59
C THR A 13 -4.86 1.56 32.38
N ASN A 14 -4.56 1.37 33.67
CA ASN A 14 -5.53 0.79 34.59
C ASN A 14 -6.58 1.86 34.86
N GLN A 15 -7.76 1.72 34.27
CA GLN A 15 -8.90 2.50 34.72
C GLN A 15 -9.36 1.92 36.05
N ASP A 16 -9.17 2.65 37.15
CA ASP A 16 -9.88 2.42 38.41
C ASP A 16 -11.36 2.81 38.24
N ALA A 17 -12.03 2.22 37.25
CA ALA A 17 -13.45 2.39 36.97
C ALA A 17 -14.16 1.13 37.44
N ASP A 18 -14.69 1.21 38.65
CA ASP A 18 -15.85 0.50 39.17
C ASP A 18 -16.01 -0.96 38.70
N LYS A 19 -15.63 -1.91 39.56
CA LYS A 19 -15.93 -3.34 39.43
C LYS A 19 -17.45 -3.58 39.49
N GLY A 20 -18.14 -3.21 38.43
CA GLY A 20 -19.51 -3.60 38.12
C GLY A 20 -19.50 -4.87 37.28
N GLU A 21 -19.57 -6.01 37.96
CA GLU A 21 -19.98 -7.34 37.49
C GLU A 21 -20.24 -7.50 35.97
N SER A 22 -19.21 -7.58 35.11
CA SER A 22 -19.34 -8.06 33.71
C SER A 22 -18.03 -8.39 32.96
N GLU A 23 -16.84 -8.36 33.57
CA GLU A 23 -15.57 -8.57 32.82
C GLU A 23 -14.58 -9.56 33.48
N GLU A 24 -15.07 -10.63 34.12
CA GLU A 24 -14.23 -11.65 34.79
C GLU A 24 -13.37 -12.55 33.85
N GLN A 25 -13.24 -12.24 32.55
CA GLN A 25 -12.40 -13.03 31.63
C GLN A 25 -11.08 -12.38 31.24
N VAL A 26 -10.91 -11.06 31.40
CA VAL A 26 -9.64 -10.40 31.07
C VAL A 26 -8.68 -10.38 32.26
N ASP A 27 -9.20 -10.37 33.49
CA ASP A 27 -8.43 -10.43 34.75
C ASP A 27 -7.76 -11.79 35.05
N LYS A 28 -7.85 -12.78 34.15
CA LYS A 28 -7.24 -14.12 34.32
C LYS A 28 -6.00 -14.37 33.47
N MET A 29 -5.64 -13.45 32.58
CA MET A 29 -4.41 -13.59 31.80
C MET A 29 -3.26 -12.97 32.59
N GLU A 30 -2.18 -13.73 32.80
CA GLU A 30 -0.97 -13.19 33.41
C GLU A 30 -0.46 -12.00 32.57
N ASP A 31 -0.10 -10.89 33.23
CA ASP A 31 0.36 -9.64 32.59
C ASP A 31 1.44 -9.89 31.52
N ASP A 32 2.34 -10.86 31.76
CA ASP A 32 3.40 -11.24 30.82
C ASP A 32 2.87 -11.85 29.51
N VAL A 33 1.79 -12.64 29.59
CA VAL A 33 1.13 -13.24 28.42
C VAL A 33 0.39 -12.15 27.65
N PHE A 34 -0.23 -11.20 28.37
CA PHE A 34 -0.90 -10.06 27.76
C PHE A 34 0.06 -9.15 26.99
N LEU A 35 1.20 -8.78 27.59
CA LEU A 35 2.21 -7.96 26.93
C LEU A 35 2.80 -8.64 25.68
N ARG A 36 3.05 -9.96 25.73
CA ARG A 36 3.49 -10.73 24.56
C ARG A 36 2.44 -10.78 23.44
N CYS A 37 1.15 -10.82 23.80
CA CYS A 37 0.06 -10.76 22.83
C CYS A 37 0.04 -9.41 22.10
N ILE A 38 0.15 -8.30 22.84
CA ILE A 38 0.23 -6.96 22.26
C ILE A 38 1.46 -6.81 21.37
N GLU A 39 2.62 -7.30 21.82
CA GLU A 39 3.85 -7.28 21.02
C GLU A 39 3.65 -7.99 19.68
N SER A 40 3.14 -9.21 19.70
CA SER A 40 2.93 -9.99 18.48
C SER A 40 1.92 -9.34 17.55
N ASN A 41 0.78 -8.88 18.08
CA ASN A 41 -0.27 -8.28 17.28
C ASN A 41 0.16 -6.93 16.67
N MET A 42 0.86 -6.10 17.46
CA MET A 42 1.36 -4.81 16.97
C MET A 42 2.41 -4.97 15.87
N LEU A 43 3.18 -6.06 15.88
CA LEU A 43 4.17 -6.33 14.83
C LEU A 43 3.57 -6.95 13.57
N SER A 44 2.49 -7.73 13.68
CA SER A 44 1.88 -8.42 12.55
C SER A 44 0.75 -7.65 11.88
N ASP A 45 -0.13 -7.02 12.67
CA ASP A 45 -1.43 -6.54 12.20
C ASP A 45 -1.51 -5.01 12.13
N LEU A 46 -0.61 -4.30 12.82
CA LEU A 46 -0.63 -2.84 12.84
C LEU A 46 0.01 -2.27 11.57
N THR A 47 -0.84 -1.81 10.64
CA THR A 47 -0.43 -1.09 9.44
C THR A 47 -0.43 0.42 9.68
N LEU A 48 0.73 1.07 9.56
CA LEU A 48 0.84 2.53 9.71
C LEU A 48 0.28 3.27 8.49
N GLN A 49 0.71 2.86 7.30
CA GLN A 49 0.27 3.41 6.03
C GLN A 49 0.61 2.43 4.91
N GLY A 50 -0.23 2.39 3.87
CA GLY A 50 0.02 1.60 2.67
C GLY A 50 -1.16 0.74 2.28
N ILE A 51 -0.90 -0.21 1.39
CA ILE A 51 -1.86 -1.20 0.92
C ILE A 51 -1.26 -2.56 1.22
N GLU A 52 -1.90 -3.35 2.09
CA GLU A 52 -1.39 -4.65 2.56
C GLU A 52 -1.10 -5.63 1.42
N ALA A 53 -1.91 -5.59 0.36
CA ALA A 53 -1.74 -6.44 -0.81
C ALA A 53 -0.52 -6.07 -1.68
N ILE A 54 0.13 -4.92 -1.42
CA ILE A 54 1.35 -4.50 -2.12
C ILE A 54 2.54 -4.66 -1.17
N SER A 55 3.42 -5.60 -1.50
CA SER A 55 4.56 -5.96 -0.65
C SER A 55 5.72 -4.96 -0.78
N LYS A 56 6.02 -4.50 -2.00
CA LYS A 56 7.16 -3.62 -2.30
C LYS A 56 6.83 -2.68 -3.45
N VAL A 57 7.48 -1.52 -3.44
CA VAL A 57 7.40 -0.53 -4.52
C VAL A 57 8.81 -0.12 -4.93
N TYR A 58 9.08 -0.18 -6.22
CA TYR A 58 10.34 0.23 -6.83
C TYR A 58 10.13 1.52 -7.61
N MET A 59 11.02 2.48 -7.39
CA MET A 59 11.02 3.73 -8.14
C MET A 59 12.17 3.69 -9.15
N HIS A 60 11.85 3.90 -10.43
CA HIS A 60 12.87 3.97 -11.46
C HIS A 60 12.51 5.00 -12.53
N LYS A 61 13.55 5.50 -13.21
CA LYS A 61 13.40 6.39 -14.36
C LYS A 61 13.63 5.58 -15.64
N PRO A 62 12.66 5.50 -16.55
CA PRO A 62 12.76 4.66 -17.73
C PRO A 62 13.86 5.18 -18.68
N THR A 63 14.69 4.25 -19.15
CA THR A 63 15.76 4.53 -20.12
C THR A 63 15.27 4.32 -21.56
N THR A 64 14.41 3.33 -21.77
CA THR A 64 13.77 3.02 -23.05
C THR A 64 12.67 4.02 -23.40
N ASP A 65 12.46 4.25 -24.69
CA ASP A 65 11.47 5.23 -25.16
C ASP A 65 10.02 4.73 -24.98
N ASP A 66 9.80 3.41 -24.95
CA ASP A 66 8.47 2.79 -24.80
C ASP A 66 7.77 3.15 -23.48
N LYS A 67 8.56 3.43 -22.43
CA LYS A 67 8.06 3.83 -21.11
C LYS A 67 8.12 5.35 -20.86
N LYS A 68 8.59 6.14 -21.83
CA LYS A 68 8.62 7.61 -21.71
C LYS A 68 7.29 8.21 -22.11
N ARG A 69 6.92 9.33 -21.48
CA ARG A 69 5.73 10.07 -21.87
C ARG A 69 6.01 10.79 -23.18
N MET A 70 5.30 10.41 -24.23
CA MET A 70 5.33 11.11 -25.51
C MET A 70 4.41 12.33 -25.47
N ILE A 71 4.96 13.51 -25.73
CA ILE A 71 4.18 14.75 -25.88
C ILE A 71 4.38 15.33 -27.27
N ILE A 72 3.34 15.98 -27.78
CA ILE A 72 3.41 16.79 -29.00
C ILE A 72 3.84 18.19 -28.58
N THR A 73 4.93 18.67 -29.17
CA THR A 73 5.44 20.02 -28.96
C THR A 73 4.60 21.04 -29.71
N GLU A 74 4.66 22.32 -29.32
CA GLU A 74 3.93 23.40 -30.00
C GLU A 74 4.33 23.53 -31.49
N GLU A 75 5.53 23.07 -31.84
CA GLU A 75 6.06 23.03 -33.21
C GLU A 75 5.58 21.80 -34.01
N GLY A 76 4.76 20.92 -33.41
CA GLY A 76 4.23 19.70 -34.03
C GLY A 76 5.18 18.49 -34.00
N GLY A 77 6.36 18.61 -33.39
CA GLY A 77 7.30 17.50 -33.20
C GLY A 77 6.95 16.62 -32.00
N PHE A 78 7.42 15.37 -32.00
CA PHE A 78 7.30 14.45 -30.87
C PHE A 78 8.48 14.57 -29.91
N LYS A 79 8.20 14.62 -28.60
CA LYS A 79 9.22 14.64 -27.56
C LYS A 79 8.94 13.57 -26.50
N ALA A 80 9.92 12.71 -26.26
CA ALA A 80 9.90 11.72 -25.18
C ALA A 80 10.40 12.34 -23.88
N ILE A 81 9.57 12.37 -22.85
CA ILE A 81 9.92 12.88 -21.52
C ILE A 81 10.03 11.70 -20.55
N PRO A 82 11.20 11.48 -19.91
CA PRO A 82 11.34 10.47 -18.88
C PRO A 82 10.75 10.98 -17.55
N GLU A 83 9.67 10.35 -17.11
CA GLU A 83 9.01 10.58 -15.82
C GLU A 83 9.44 9.53 -14.79
N TRP A 84 9.28 9.80 -13.50
CA TRP A 84 9.50 8.79 -12.46
C TRP A 84 8.33 7.81 -12.47
N LEU A 85 8.63 6.52 -12.56
CA LEU A 85 7.66 5.44 -12.54
C LEU A 85 7.80 4.64 -11.23
N LEU A 86 6.67 4.20 -10.71
CA LEU A 86 6.57 3.27 -9.60
C LEU A 86 6.12 1.91 -10.14
N GLU A 87 6.87 0.86 -9.81
CA GLU A 87 6.50 -0.53 -10.08
C GLU A 87 6.24 -1.23 -8.75
N THR A 88 5.07 -1.87 -8.63
CA THR A 88 4.60 -2.50 -7.40
C THR A 88 4.67 -4.02 -7.50
N ASP A 89 5.01 -4.69 -6.40
CA ASP A 89 4.94 -6.14 -6.26
C ASP A 89 3.70 -6.50 -5.42
N GLY A 90 2.60 -6.79 -6.10
CA GLY A 90 1.28 -7.07 -5.51
C GLY A 90 0.13 -6.56 -6.37
N THR A 91 -1.10 -6.94 -6.02
CA THR A 91 -2.32 -6.64 -6.79
C THR A 91 -3.31 -5.87 -5.92
N ALA A 92 -3.53 -4.60 -6.27
CA ALA A 92 -4.54 -3.73 -5.65
C ALA A 92 -4.93 -2.54 -6.55
N LEU A 93 -5.08 -2.77 -7.85
CA LEU A 93 -5.29 -1.78 -8.90
C LEU A 93 -6.44 -0.82 -8.57
N LEU A 94 -7.57 -1.31 -8.07
CA LEU A 94 -8.70 -0.44 -7.68
C LEU A 94 -8.31 0.60 -6.62
N ARG A 95 -7.58 0.17 -5.58
CA ARG A 95 -7.09 1.05 -4.51
C ARG A 95 -6.04 2.01 -5.05
N VAL A 96 -5.12 1.53 -5.87
CA VAL A 96 -4.04 2.34 -6.48
C VAL A 96 -4.62 3.44 -7.37
N LEU A 97 -5.61 3.12 -8.20
CA LEU A 97 -6.27 4.08 -9.09
C LEU A 97 -7.12 5.11 -8.33
N SER A 98 -7.48 4.84 -7.08
CA SER A 98 -8.23 5.76 -6.22
C SER A 98 -7.34 6.81 -5.54
N GLU A 99 -6.02 6.69 -5.63
CA GLU A 99 -5.07 7.62 -5.01
C GLU A 99 -4.90 8.89 -5.84
N GLN A 100 -4.95 10.06 -5.22
CA GLN A 100 -5.04 11.35 -5.94
C GLN A 100 -3.81 11.68 -6.78
N SER A 101 -2.65 11.16 -6.39
CA SER A 101 -1.38 11.42 -7.07
C SER A 101 -1.04 10.41 -8.16
N VAL A 102 -1.91 9.43 -8.39
CA VAL A 102 -1.74 8.39 -9.41
C VAL A 102 -2.49 8.79 -10.68
N ASP A 103 -1.88 8.56 -11.84
CA ASP A 103 -2.52 8.79 -13.14
C ASP A 103 -3.35 7.55 -13.53
N PRO A 104 -4.70 7.63 -13.50
CA PRO A 104 -5.53 6.46 -13.72
C PRO A 104 -5.61 6.04 -15.20
N ILE A 105 -5.14 6.87 -16.13
CA ILE A 105 -5.23 6.60 -17.57
C ILE A 105 -4.08 5.72 -18.04
N ARG A 106 -2.89 5.91 -17.45
CA ARG A 106 -1.64 5.23 -17.88
C ARG A 106 -1.19 4.11 -16.95
N THR A 107 -1.81 3.98 -15.77
CA THR A 107 -1.52 2.89 -14.84
C THR A 107 -2.08 1.58 -15.38
N SER A 108 -1.26 0.53 -15.42
CA SER A 108 -1.65 -0.81 -15.89
C SER A 108 -1.14 -1.88 -14.92
N SER A 109 -1.90 -2.98 -14.80
CA SER A 109 -1.50 -4.19 -14.08
C SER A 109 -1.13 -5.29 -15.08
N ASN A 110 -0.31 -6.24 -14.66
CA ASN A 110 -0.02 -7.47 -15.39
C ASN A 110 -0.91 -8.66 -14.95
N ASP A 111 -1.73 -8.49 -13.90
CA ASP A 111 -2.70 -9.50 -13.49
C ASP A 111 -4.00 -9.38 -14.29
N ILE A 112 -4.25 -10.38 -15.13
CA ILE A 112 -5.44 -10.46 -16.00
C ILE A 112 -6.74 -10.56 -15.18
N CYS A 113 -6.72 -11.28 -14.05
CA CYS A 113 -7.90 -11.45 -13.21
C CYS A 113 -8.30 -10.11 -12.58
N GLU A 114 -7.32 -9.38 -12.05
CA GLU A 114 -7.54 -8.05 -11.50
C GLU A 114 -8.04 -7.05 -12.56
N ILE A 115 -7.47 -7.07 -13.76
CA ILE A 115 -7.95 -6.21 -14.87
C ILE A 115 -9.41 -6.54 -15.20
N PHE A 116 -9.78 -7.82 -15.23
CA PHE A 116 -11.16 -8.23 -15.48
C PHE A 116 -12.12 -7.70 -14.42
N GLU A 117 -11.76 -7.82 -13.15
CA GLU A 117 -12.59 -7.40 -12.02
C GLU A 117 -12.74 -5.86 -11.93
N VAL A 118 -11.68 -5.11 -12.23
CA VAL A 118 -11.65 -3.65 -12.08
C VAL A 118 -12.10 -2.91 -13.34
N LEU A 119 -11.65 -3.35 -14.53
CA LEU A 119 -11.84 -2.65 -15.81
C LEU A 119 -12.73 -3.40 -16.81
N GLY A 120 -12.94 -4.70 -16.62
CA GLY A 120 -13.83 -5.53 -17.46
C GLY A 120 -13.15 -6.21 -18.65
N ILE A 121 -13.94 -6.98 -19.41
CA ILE A 121 -13.44 -7.88 -20.47
C ILE A 121 -12.74 -7.19 -21.64
N GLU A 122 -13.15 -5.97 -22.00
CA GLU A 122 -12.51 -5.22 -23.08
C GLU A 122 -11.09 -4.77 -22.71
N ALA A 123 -10.87 -4.42 -21.44
CA ALA A 123 -9.55 -4.09 -20.92
C ALA A 123 -8.65 -5.34 -20.90
N VAL A 124 -9.21 -6.50 -20.51
CA VAL A 124 -8.50 -7.80 -20.56
C VAL A 124 -8.03 -8.11 -21.98
N ARG A 125 -8.89 -7.94 -22.98
CA ARG A 125 -8.53 -8.18 -24.39
C ARG A 125 -7.30 -7.38 -24.80
N LYS A 126 -7.22 -6.10 -24.39
CA LYS A 126 -6.06 -5.25 -24.69
C LYS A 126 -4.85 -5.54 -23.79
N GLY A 127 -5.08 -5.92 -22.54
CA GLY A 127 -4.04 -6.31 -21.59
C GLY A 127 -3.25 -7.52 -22.11
N ILE A 128 -3.95 -8.57 -22.53
CA ILE A 128 -3.33 -9.80 -23.09
C ILE A 128 -2.57 -9.52 -24.39
N GLU A 129 -3.01 -8.56 -25.21
CA GLU A 129 -2.29 -8.19 -26.44
C GLU A 129 -0.96 -7.49 -26.15
N ARG A 130 -0.86 -6.81 -25.01
CA ARG A 130 0.30 -5.99 -24.63
C ARG A 130 1.34 -6.78 -23.82
N GLU A 131 0.87 -7.75 -23.03
CA GLU A 131 1.72 -8.68 -22.27
C GLU A 131 2.45 -9.66 -23.21
#